data_AF-A0A4R6J5E4-F1
#
_entry.id   AF-A0A4R6J5E4-F1
#
_cell.length_a   1.000
_cell.length_b   1.000
_cell.length_c   1.000
_cell.angle_alpha   90.00
_cell.angle_beta   90.00
_cell.angle_gamma   90.00
#
_symmetry.space_group_name_H-M   'P 1'
#
loop_
_entity.id
_entity.type
_entity.pdbx_description
1 polymer ?
#
loop_
_entity_poly.entity_id
_entity_poly.type
_entity_poly.pdbx_seq_one_letter_code
_entity_poly.pdbx_strand_id
1 'polypeptide(L)'
;MVPAARLLSAMAALETGRFLGWITNQPPYCAFHAWLGRGEALAQSRRRFDTGDVEGAGQALPDEIVDGPWLHGTPDDCRQQIAAFRQTGVTSILLYVAPTPELVTGADALTDVLAYLASS
;
A
#
# COMPACT_ATOMS: atom_id res chain seq x y z
N MET A 1 -17.50 -5.35 16.92
CA MET A 1 -16.20 -5.90 17.36
C MET A 1 -15.33 -6.00 16.13
N VAL A 2 -14.38 -5.08 15.97
CA VAL A 2 -13.46 -5.07 14.82
C VAL A 2 -12.28 -6.00 15.18
N PRO A 3 -11.88 -6.96 14.33
CA PRO A 3 -10.86 -7.94 14.69
C PRO A 3 -9.51 -7.29 15.02
N ALA A 4 -8.78 -7.88 15.97
CA ALA A 4 -7.49 -7.38 16.51
C ALA A 4 -6.39 -7.16 15.44
N ALA A 5 -6.51 -7.78 14.26
CA ALA A 5 -5.62 -7.52 13.11
C ALA A 5 -5.73 -6.08 12.56
N ARG A 6 -6.84 -5.36 12.83
CA ARG A 6 -7.01 -3.95 12.40
C ARG A 6 -6.25 -2.94 13.27
N LEU A 7 -5.69 -3.33 14.42
CA LEU A 7 -5.18 -2.39 15.42
C LEU A 7 -3.66 -2.15 15.36
N LEU A 8 -2.85 -3.09 14.87
CA LEU A 8 -1.42 -2.81 14.59
C LEU A 8 -1.22 -1.94 13.33
N SER A 9 -2.27 -1.78 12.52
CA SER A 9 -2.23 -1.19 11.18
C SER A 9 -2.80 0.23 11.10
N ALA A 10 -3.38 0.80 12.17
CA ALA A 10 -4.18 2.03 12.04
C ALA A 10 -3.37 3.31 11.67
N MET A 11 -2.15 3.48 12.17
CA MET A 11 -1.30 4.65 11.79
C MET A 11 -0.63 4.46 10.44
N ALA A 12 -0.11 3.25 10.18
CA ALA A 12 0.40 2.88 8.86
C ALA A 12 -0.71 2.99 7.80
N ALA A 13 -1.95 2.56 8.08
CA ALA A 13 -3.10 2.67 7.18
C ALA A 13 -3.57 4.13 6.98
N LEU A 14 -3.39 5.02 7.95
CA LEU A 14 -3.68 6.46 7.77
C LEU A 14 -2.63 7.14 6.88
N GLU A 15 -1.34 6.86 7.09
CA GLU A 15 -0.27 7.37 6.22
C GLU A 15 -0.30 6.72 4.82
N THR A 16 -0.59 5.42 4.77
CA THR A 16 -0.80 4.64 3.54
C THR A 16 -2.01 5.14 2.77
N GLY A 17 -3.14 5.41 3.45
CA GLY A 17 -4.33 5.98 2.83
C GLY A 17 -4.08 7.38 2.27
N ARG A 18 -3.25 8.19 2.94
CA ARG A 18 -2.81 9.50 2.43
C ARG A 18 -1.91 9.36 1.20
N PHE A 19 -0.89 8.50 1.25
CA PHE A 19 0.02 8.29 0.11
C PHE A 19 -0.71 7.68 -1.09
N LEU A 20 -1.44 6.57 -0.88
CA LEU A 20 -2.21 5.90 -1.93
C LEU A 20 -3.30 6.82 -2.48
N GLY A 21 -3.99 7.57 -1.62
CA GLY A 21 -4.97 8.57 -2.03
C GLY A 21 -4.36 9.63 -2.93
N TRP A 22 -3.19 10.15 -2.58
CA TRP A 22 -2.48 11.13 -3.38
C TRP A 22 -1.97 10.56 -4.71
N ILE A 23 -1.24 9.43 -4.67
CA ILE A 23 -0.56 8.87 -5.85
C ILE A 23 -1.58 8.36 -6.88
N THR A 24 -2.65 7.69 -6.43
CA THR A 24 -3.72 7.15 -7.30
C THR A 24 -4.43 8.27 -8.05
N ASN A 25 -4.54 9.46 -7.44
CA ASN A 25 -5.16 10.63 -8.05
C ASN A 25 -4.21 11.47 -8.92
N GLN A 26 -2.91 11.14 -8.98
CA GLN A 26 -2.01 11.81 -9.92
C GLN A 26 -2.36 11.43 -11.36
N PRO A 27 -2.15 12.35 -12.34
CA PRO A 27 -2.52 12.12 -13.75
C PRO A 27 -2.08 10.77 -14.34
N PRO A 28 -0.82 10.30 -14.18
CA PRO A 28 -0.41 9.03 -14.76
C PRO A 28 -1.12 7.82 -14.13
N TYR A 29 -1.33 7.83 -12.81
CA TYR A 29 -1.99 6.71 -12.11
C TYR A 29 -3.50 6.70 -12.36
N CYS A 30 -4.15 7.86 -12.42
CA CYS A 30 -5.54 7.95 -12.85
C CYS A 30 -5.75 7.35 -14.25
N ALA A 31 -4.88 7.68 -15.20
CA ALA A 31 -4.94 7.12 -16.55
C ALA A 31 -4.73 5.60 -16.54
N PHE A 32 -3.78 5.11 -15.74
CA PHE A 32 -3.52 3.69 -15.55
C PHE A 32 -4.74 2.94 -14.99
N HIS A 33 -5.36 3.47 -13.92
CA HIS A 33 -6.55 2.85 -13.33
C HIS A 33 -7.77 2.91 -14.27
N ALA A 34 -7.93 3.97 -15.06
CA ALA A 34 -8.95 4.04 -16.09
C ALA A 34 -8.74 2.97 -17.17
N TRP A 35 -7.50 2.78 -17.63
CA TRP A 35 -7.14 1.73 -18.60
C TRP A 35 -7.44 0.32 -18.06
N LEU A 36 -7.24 0.09 -16.75
CA LEU A 36 -7.61 -1.15 -16.07
C LEU A 36 -9.13 -1.33 -15.83
N GLY A 37 -9.98 -0.39 -16.26
CA GLY A 37 -11.43 -0.45 -16.05
C GLY A 37 -11.89 -0.05 -14.63
N ARG A 38 -11.01 0.56 -13.83
CA ARG A 38 -11.27 0.93 -12.42
C ARG A 38 -11.72 2.38 -12.24
N GLY A 39 -12.00 3.08 -13.34
CA GLY A 39 -12.34 4.52 -13.33
C GLY A 39 -13.60 4.85 -12.51
N GLU A 40 -14.65 4.02 -12.63
CA GLU A 40 -15.90 4.23 -11.89
C GLU A 40 -15.69 4.02 -10.38
N ALA A 41 -15.00 2.95 -10.00
CA ALA A 41 -14.68 2.64 -8.59
C ALA A 41 -13.90 3.76 -7.89
N LEU A 42 -13.08 4.50 -8.64
CA LEU A 42 -12.27 5.60 -8.11
C LEU A 42 -12.93 6.99 -8.26
N ALA A 43 -14.13 7.08 -8.83
CA ALA A 43 -14.75 8.36 -9.15
C ALA A 43 -15.01 9.23 -7.89
N GLN A 44 -15.31 8.62 -6.75
CA GLN A 44 -15.50 9.35 -5.49
C GLN A 44 -14.19 9.90 -4.95
N SER A 45 -13.13 9.08 -4.93
CA SER A 45 -11.78 9.51 -4.55
C SER A 45 -11.33 10.68 -5.42
N ARG A 46 -11.55 10.57 -6.74
CA ARG A 46 -11.17 11.61 -7.71
C ARG A 46 -11.88 12.93 -7.48
N ARG A 47 -13.21 12.92 -7.30
CA ARG A 47 -13.97 14.15 -7.04
C ARG A 47 -13.47 14.90 -5.81
N ARG A 48 -13.17 14.17 -4.73
CA ARG A 48 -12.65 14.77 -3.50
C ARG A 48 -11.27 15.39 -3.73
N PHE A 49 -10.39 14.67 -4.42
CA PHE A 49 -9.05 15.16 -4.75
C PHE A 49 -9.10 16.43 -5.62
N ASP A 50 -9.94 16.46 -6.65
CA ASP A 50 -10.11 17.61 -7.54
C ASP A 50 -10.62 18.87 -6.79
N THR A 51 -11.34 18.68 -5.68
CA THR A 51 -11.78 19.77 -4.79
C THR A 51 -10.78 20.15 -3.69
N GLY A 52 -9.60 19.50 -3.65
CA GLY A 52 -8.56 19.73 -2.65
C GLY A 52 -8.71 18.92 -1.35
N ASP A 53 -9.71 18.06 -1.24
CA ASP A 53 -9.91 17.15 -0.09
C ASP A 53 -9.04 15.90 -0.22
N VAL A 54 -7.73 16.06 -0.01
CA VAL A 54 -6.74 14.97 -0.14
C VAL A 54 -7.00 13.83 0.85
N GLU A 55 -7.40 14.18 2.08
CA GLU A 55 -7.67 13.19 3.13
C GLU A 55 -8.93 12.38 2.82
N GLY A 56 -10.03 13.04 2.45
CA GLY A 56 -11.23 12.34 2.04
C GLY A 56 -11.05 11.56 0.74
N ALA A 57 -10.18 12.00 -0.17
CA ALA A 57 -9.82 11.23 -1.36
C ALA A 57 -9.18 9.89 -1.01
N GLY A 58 -8.26 9.88 -0.03
CA GLY A 58 -7.67 8.65 0.50
C GLY A 58 -8.68 7.74 1.19
N GLN A 59 -9.58 8.32 2.00
CA GLN A 59 -10.65 7.56 2.68
C GLN A 59 -11.69 6.97 1.72
N ALA A 60 -11.81 7.51 0.50
CA ALA A 60 -12.73 7.03 -0.53
C ALA A 60 -12.10 5.99 -1.48
N LEU A 61 -10.86 5.55 -1.23
CA LEU A 61 -10.27 4.44 -1.97
C LEU A 61 -10.95 3.12 -1.60
N PRO A 62 -11.33 2.29 -2.58
CA PRO A 62 -11.78 0.93 -2.31
C PRO A 62 -10.66 0.06 -1.72
N ASP A 63 -10.98 -0.80 -0.75
CA ASP A 63 -10.02 -1.73 -0.12
C ASP A 63 -9.27 -2.58 -1.17
N GLU A 64 -9.96 -3.05 -2.21
CA GLU A 64 -9.35 -3.84 -3.30
C GLU A 64 -8.27 -3.09 -4.10
N ILE A 65 -8.34 -1.75 -4.15
CA ILE A 65 -7.32 -0.92 -4.80
C ILE A 65 -6.12 -0.71 -3.87
N VAL A 66 -6.35 -0.72 -2.57
CA VAL A 66 -5.31 -0.62 -1.54
C VAL A 66 -4.56 -1.94 -1.39
N ASP A 67 -5.29 -3.05 -1.24
CA ASP A 67 -4.74 -4.39 -1.00
C ASP A 67 -4.03 -4.99 -2.22
N GLY A 68 -4.31 -4.50 -3.43
CA GLY A 68 -3.64 -4.97 -4.64
C GLY A 68 -2.13 -4.70 -4.64
N PRO A 69 -1.69 -3.44 -4.49
CA PRO A 69 -0.27 -3.05 -4.48
C PRO A 69 0.36 -2.97 -3.08
N TRP A 70 -0.43 -2.90 -2.00
CA TRP A 70 0.11 -2.67 -0.65
C TRP A 70 0.24 -3.98 0.14
N LEU A 71 1.47 -4.32 0.52
CA LEU A 71 1.75 -5.52 1.30
C LEU A 71 1.75 -5.16 2.79
N HIS A 72 0.91 -5.82 3.58
CA HIS A 72 0.75 -5.54 5.01
C HIS A 72 0.59 -6.81 5.85
N GLY A 73 0.83 -6.68 7.15
CA GLY A 73 0.78 -7.79 8.11
C GLY A 73 2.12 -8.02 8.81
N THR A 74 2.33 -9.24 9.28
CA THR A 74 3.61 -9.66 9.84
C THR A 74 4.68 -9.76 8.73
N PRO A 75 5.98 -9.77 9.07
CA PRO A 75 7.03 -10.01 8.08
C PRO A 75 6.88 -11.35 7.32
N ASP A 76 6.23 -12.36 7.90
CA ASP A 76 5.92 -13.60 7.19
C ASP A 76 4.77 -13.42 6.19
N ASP A 77 3.68 -12.73 6.58
CA ASP A 77 2.58 -12.40 5.68
C ASP A 77 3.09 -11.60 4.46
N CYS A 78 3.95 -10.61 4.68
CA CYS A 78 4.55 -9.82 3.61
C CYS A 78 5.42 -10.68 2.69
N ARG A 79 6.20 -11.64 3.22
CA ARG A 79 6.99 -12.58 2.40
C ARG A 79 6.11 -13.44 1.50
N GLN A 80 5.01 -13.97 2.04
CA GLN A 80 4.05 -14.76 1.27
C GLN A 80 3.41 -13.93 0.15
N GLN A 81 3.06 -12.67 0.44
CA GLN A 81 2.52 -11.76 -0.58
C GLN A 81 3.57 -11.40 -1.66
N ILE A 82 4.84 -11.15 -1.28
CA ILE A 82 5.94 -10.93 -2.24
C ILE A 82 6.12 -12.13 -3.18
N ALA A 83 5.92 -13.35 -2.67
CA ALA A 83 6.06 -14.56 -3.49
C ALA A 83 5.07 -14.59 -4.67
N ALA A 84 3.90 -13.95 -4.57
CA ALA A 84 2.95 -13.85 -5.68
C ALA A 84 3.48 -13.03 -6.88
N PHE A 85 4.46 -12.15 -6.64
CA PHE A 85 5.13 -11.37 -7.68
C PHE A 85 6.35 -12.09 -8.28
N ARG A 86 6.77 -13.23 -7.73
CA ARG A 86 7.89 -14.04 -8.26
C ARG A 86 7.44 -14.92 -9.41
N GLN A 87 7.10 -14.29 -10.53
CA GLN A 87 6.62 -14.95 -11.73
C GLN A 87 7.76 -15.18 -12.73
N THR A 88 7.58 -16.12 -13.67
CA THR A 88 8.55 -16.37 -14.74
C THR A 88 8.84 -15.09 -15.51
N GLY A 89 10.12 -14.71 -15.59
CA GLY A 89 10.57 -13.49 -16.26
C GLY A 89 10.73 -12.27 -15.35
N VAL A 90 10.26 -12.32 -14.09
CA VAL A 90 10.53 -11.28 -13.10
C VAL A 90 11.92 -11.51 -12.49
N THR A 91 12.87 -10.62 -12.77
CA THR A 91 14.26 -10.73 -12.26
C THR A 91 14.53 -9.85 -11.04
N SER A 92 13.65 -8.90 -10.73
CA SER A 92 13.83 -7.95 -9.64
C SER A 92 12.48 -7.46 -9.13
N ILE A 93 12.36 -7.32 -7.80
CA ILE A 93 11.20 -6.75 -7.13
C ILE A 93 11.69 -5.50 -6.39
N LEU A 94 11.12 -4.35 -6.72
CA LEU A 94 11.38 -3.09 -6.03
C LEU A 94 10.31 -2.87 -4.96
N LEU A 95 10.73 -2.75 -3.70
CA LEU A 95 9.84 -2.49 -2.58
C LEU A 95 9.95 -1.02 -2.16
N TYR A 96 8.80 -0.34 -2.10
CA TYR A 96 8.68 0.90 -1.34
C TYR A 96 8.26 0.53 0.09
N VAL A 97 9.08 0.88 1.08
CA VAL A 97 8.85 0.51 2.48
C VAL A 97 8.36 1.73 3.23
N ALA A 98 7.12 1.68 3.72
CA ALA A 98 6.64 2.68 4.68
C ALA A 98 7.31 2.47 6.04
N PRO A 99 7.75 3.55 6.70
CA PRO A 99 8.25 3.43 8.06
C PRO A 99 7.12 3.01 9.00
N THR A 100 7.38 2.03 9.86
CA THR A 100 6.51 1.67 10.98
C THR A 100 7.31 1.80 12.29
N PRO A 101 6.66 1.98 13.45
CA PRO A 101 7.35 2.08 14.73
C PRO A 101 8.33 0.93 14.98
N GLU A 102 8.01 -0.29 14.52
CA GLU A 102 8.84 -1.48 14.66
C GLU A 102 10.16 -1.37 13.89
N LEU A 103 10.14 -0.73 12.72
CA LEU A 103 11.31 -0.57 11.85
C LEU A 103 12.34 0.44 12.37
N VAL A 104 11.99 1.21 13.40
CA VAL A 104 12.86 2.23 14.01
C VAL A 104 13.25 1.90 15.46
N THR A 105 12.98 0.68 15.92
CA THR A 105 13.28 0.23 17.30
C THR A 105 14.78 0.03 17.59
N GLY A 106 15.61 -0.05 16.56
CA GLY A 106 17.06 -0.22 16.67
C GLY A 106 17.76 0.07 15.34
N ALA A 107 19.09 0.22 15.39
CA ALA A 107 19.88 0.58 14.20
C ALA A 107 19.75 -0.43 13.05
N ASP A 108 19.58 -1.71 13.39
CA ASP A 108 19.55 -2.81 12.42
C ASP A 108 18.12 -3.28 12.07
N ALA A 109 17.09 -2.77 12.76
CA ALA A 109 15.72 -3.29 12.66
C ALA A 109 15.18 -3.31 11.21
N LEU A 110 15.38 -2.23 10.44
CA LEU A 110 15.01 -2.19 9.03
C LEU A 110 15.80 -3.20 8.19
N THR A 111 17.12 -3.25 8.36
CA THR A 111 18.00 -4.16 7.60
C THR A 111 17.66 -5.62 7.89
N ASP A 112 17.37 -5.95 9.15
CA ASP A 112 16.98 -7.30 9.56
C ASP A 112 15.67 -7.73 8.90
N VAL A 113 14.66 -6.85 8.89
CA VAL A 113 13.38 -7.13 8.21
C VAL A 113 13.60 -7.27 6.71
N LEU A 114 14.38 -6.39 6.08
CA LEU A 114 14.68 -6.48 4.65
C LEU A 114 15.44 -7.76 4.29
N ALA A 115 16.44 -8.15 5.09
CA ALA A 115 17.18 -9.39 4.92
C ALA A 115 16.24 -10.61 5.10
N TYR A 116 15.35 -10.55 6.09
CA TYR A 116 14.34 -11.57 6.29
C TYR A 116 13.42 -11.67 5.07
N LEU A 117 12.86 -10.57 4.54
CA LEU A 117 12.00 -10.59 3.35
C LEU A 117 12.74 -11.06 2.07
N ALA A 118 14.03 -10.78 1.96
CA ALA A 118 14.86 -11.21 0.84
C ALA A 118 15.26 -12.70 0.93
N SER A 119 15.33 -13.26 2.15
CA SER A 119 15.67 -14.67 2.35
C SER A 119 14.52 -15.56 1.86
N SER A 120 14.76 -16.27 0.77
CA SER A 120 13.84 -17.23 0.15
C SER A 120 14.60 -18.20 -0.73
#